data_AF-A0A7S0WSF1-F1
#
_entry.id   AF-A0A7S0WSF1-F1
#
_cell.length_a   1.000
_cell.length_b   1.000
_cell.length_c   1.000
_cell.angle_alpha   90.00
_cell.angle_beta   90.00
_cell.angle_gamma   90.00
#
_symmetry.space_group_name_H-M   'P 1'
#
loop_
_entity.id
_entity.type
_entity.pdbx_description
1 polymer ?
#
loop_
_entity_poly.entity_id
_entity_poly.type
_entity_poly.pdbx_seq_one_letter_code
_entity_poly.pdbx_strand_id
1 'polypeptide(L)'
;AGWSTEYLAQVGGELLSHVLKVAVVYDGHATVPAFQYNRGGSASSSERRPTPATLVPSHQLIRLLLTGNDKVESVLDPRWLPMVVRPLPWQDWRGGALLLRGPRVVRGYDARQADMMAAAQEAGQFDTLYRALDVLSNTSWRINKRVLDVMHRLWRGGGEATP
;
A
#
# COMPACT_ATOMS: atom_id res chain seq x y z
N ALA A 1 19.27 -10.42 5.16
CA ALA A 1 18.74 -11.50 4.29
C ALA A 1 17.22 -11.41 4.27
N GLY A 2 16.60 -11.29 3.10
CA GLY A 2 15.15 -11.32 2.93
C GLY A 2 14.67 -12.75 2.65
N TRP A 3 13.39 -13.03 2.90
CA TRP A 3 12.78 -14.31 2.51
C TRP A 3 12.80 -14.45 0.97
N SER A 4 12.96 -15.67 0.48
CA SER A 4 12.83 -15.96 -0.96
C SER A 4 11.40 -15.73 -1.42
N THR A 5 11.23 -15.47 -2.71
CA THR A 5 9.91 -15.29 -3.34
C THR A 5 9.04 -16.53 -3.18
N GLU A 6 9.63 -17.72 -3.28
CA GLU A 6 8.96 -19.01 -3.07
C GLU A 6 8.44 -19.14 -1.63
N TYR A 7 9.27 -18.80 -0.64
CA TYR A 7 8.88 -18.90 0.75
C TYR A 7 7.80 -17.87 1.11
N LEU A 8 7.91 -16.64 0.58
CA LEU A 8 6.86 -15.62 0.71
C LEU A 8 5.54 -16.08 0.08
N ALA A 9 5.59 -16.73 -1.08
CA ALA A 9 4.41 -17.27 -1.74
C ALA A 9 3.78 -18.41 -0.95
N GLN A 10 4.59 -19.32 -0.38
CA GLN A 10 4.11 -20.42 0.44
C GLN A 10 3.44 -19.91 1.73
N VAL A 11 4.14 -19.07 2.50
CA VAL A 11 3.60 -18.50 3.75
C VAL A 11 2.37 -17.65 3.45
N GLY A 12 2.43 -16.79 2.42
CA GLY A 12 1.30 -15.96 2.01
C GLY A 12 0.09 -16.79 1.58
N GLY A 13 0.30 -17.87 0.83
CA GLY A 13 -0.74 -18.79 0.40
C GLY A 13 -1.41 -19.51 1.56
N GLU A 14 -0.64 -19.98 2.54
CA GLU A 14 -1.17 -20.63 3.74
C GLU A 14 -1.97 -19.65 4.62
N LEU A 15 -1.44 -18.46 4.86
CA LEU A 15 -2.15 -17.43 5.62
C LEU A 15 -3.46 -17.04 4.93
N LEU A 16 -3.42 -16.84 3.61
CA LEU A 16 -4.62 -16.54 2.83
C LEU A 16 -5.63 -17.69 2.89
N SER A 17 -5.20 -18.94 2.75
CA SER A 17 -6.06 -20.13 2.86
C SER A 17 -6.80 -20.19 4.20
N HIS A 18 -6.13 -19.89 5.31
CA HIS A 18 -6.77 -19.83 6.63
C HIS A 18 -7.78 -18.68 6.73
N VAL A 19 -7.41 -17.49 6.24
CA VAL A 19 -8.34 -16.34 6.20
C VAL A 19 -9.58 -16.67 5.36
N LEU A 20 -9.43 -17.31 4.20
CA LEU A 20 -10.57 -17.67 3.34
C LEU A 20 -11.52 -18.68 3.97
N LYS A 21 -11.02 -19.59 4.80
CA LYS A 21 -11.85 -20.58 5.50
C LYS A 21 -12.62 -19.97 6.67
N VAL A 22 -12.03 -18.99 7.35
CA VAL A 22 -12.58 -18.45 8.62
C VAL A 22 -13.36 -17.15 8.41
N ALA A 23 -12.98 -16.33 7.42
CA ALA A 23 -13.59 -15.03 7.21
C ALA A 23 -15.03 -15.16 6.69
N VAL A 24 -15.97 -14.77 7.53
CA VAL A 24 -17.41 -14.75 7.25
C VAL A 24 -18.01 -13.39 7.59
N VAL A 25 -19.07 -13.02 6.88
CA VAL A 25 -19.82 -11.78 7.10
C VAL A 25 -21.29 -12.13 7.25
N TYR A 26 -21.97 -11.47 8.18
CA TYR A 26 -23.41 -11.62 8.36
C TYR A 26 -24.15 -10.70 7.40
N ASP A 27 -25.07 -11.24 6.60
CA ASP A 27 -25.83 -10.48 5.60
C ASP A 27 -27.21 -10.00 6.08
N GLY A 28 -27.56 -10.28 7.35
CA GLY A 28 -28.89 -10.03 7.91
C GLY A 28 -29.77 -11.28 8.02
N HIS A 29 -29.42 -12.35 7.33
CA HIS A 29 -30.19 -13.60 7.30
C HIS A 29 -29.32 -14.83 7.62
N ALA A 30 -28.09 -14.85 7.12
CA ALA A 30 -27.15 -15.94 7.31
C ALA A 30 -25.70 -15.43 7.37
N THR A 31 -24.83 -16.31 7.87
CA THR A 31 -23.39 -16.10 7.86
C THR A 31 -22.83 -16.59 6.53
N VAL A 32 -22.43 -15.66 5.65
CA VAL A 32 -21.91 -15.97 4.32
C VAL A 32 -20.38 -15.81 4.29
N PRO A 33 -19.66 -16.58 3.43
CA PRO A 33 -18.23 -16.38 3.25
C PRO A 33 -17.91 -14.95 2.83
N ALA A 34 -16.91 -14.34 3.47
CA ALA A 34 -16.52 -12.95 3.20
C ALA A 34 -15.93 -12.78 1.79
N PHE A 35 -15.32 -13.84 1.25
CA PHE A 35 -14.69 -13.89 -0.06
C PHE A 35 -15.16 -15.11 -0.85
N GLN A 36 -15.26 -14.94 -2.16
CA GLN A 36 -15.52 -16.00 -3.13
C GLN A 36 -14.24 -16.29 -3.90
N TYR A 37 -13.78 -17.53 -3.85
CA TYR A 37 -12.60 -17.98 -4.60
C TYR A 37 -13.04 -18.74 -5.85
N ASN A 38 -12.82 -18.11 -7.01
CA ASN A 38 -13.06 -18.72 -8.31
C ASN A 38 -11.75 -19.29 -8.82
N ARG A 39 -11.58 -20.61 -8.68
CA ARG A 39 -10.47 -21.31 -9.30
C ARG A 39 -10.68 -21.20 -10.81
N GLY A 40 -9.75 -20.55 -11.49
CA GLY A 40 -9.79 -20.45 -12.95
C GLY A 40 -9.89 -21.83 -13.58
N GLY A 41 -10.70 -21.97 -14.62
CA GLY A 41 -10.88 -23.23 -15.33
C GLY A 41 -9.57 -23.71 -15.94
N SER A 42 -9.33 -25.02 -15.87
CA SER A 42 -8.31 -25.66 -16.70
C SER A 42 -8.70 -25.47 -18.16
N ALA A 43 -7.78 -24.95 -18.98
CA ALA A 43 -8.00 -24.80 -20.40
C ALA A 43 -8.33 -26.18 -21.01
N SER A 44 -9.60 -26.44 -21.32
CA SER A 44 -10.05 -27.68 -21.96
C SER A 44 -9.87 -27.66 -23.49
N SER A 45 -9.24 -26.62 -24.03
CA SER A 45 -8.99 -26.40 -25.45
C SER A 45 -7.59 -25.79 -25.59
N SER A 46 -6.78 -26.33 -26.49
CA SER A 46 -5.34 -26.03 -26.67
C SER A 46 -5.03 -24.57 -27.02
N GLU A 47 -6.04 -23.72 -27.22
CA GLU A 47 -5.88 -22.34 -27.68
C GLU A 47 -6.26 -21.28 -26.64
N ARG A 48 -6.83 -21.65 -25.49
CA ARG A 48 -7.20 -20.67 -24.45
C ARG A 48 -6.15 -20.58 -23.35
N ARG A 49 -5.65 -19.36 -23.12
CA ARG A 49 -4.86 -19.05 -21.91
C ARG A 49 -5.62 -19.52 -20.68
N PRO A 50 -4.96 -20.17 -19.71
CA PRO A 50 -5.60 -20.56 -18.46
C PRO A 50 -6.19 -19.31 -17.81
N THR A 51 -7.47 -19.35 -17.45
CA THR A 51 -8.07 -18.25 -16.70
C THR A 51 -7.39 -18.18 -15.34
N PRO A 52 -6.91 -17.00 -14.89
CA PRO A 52 -6.32 -16.88 -13.57
C PRO A 52 -7.37 -17.13 -12.49
N ALA A 53 -6.95 -17.69 -11.35
CA ALA A 53 -7.80 -17.76 -10.17
C ALA A 53 -8.13 -16.33 -9.68
N THR A 54 -9.39 -16.08 -9.35
CA THR A 54 -9.87 -14.77 -8.88
C THR A 54 -10.42 -14.87 -7.48
N LEU A 55 -10.08 -13.89 -6.65
CA LEU A 55 -10.65 -13.72 -5.32
C LEU A 55 -11.57 -12.50 -5.34
N VAL A 56 -12.86 -12.71 -5.12
CA VAL A 56 -13.88 -11.66 -5.18
C VAL A 56 -14.42 -11.42 -3.77
N PRO A 57 -14.28 -10.22 -3.20
CA PRO A 57 -14.92 -9.90 -1.92
C PRO A 57 -16.44 -9.86 -2.08
N SER A 58 -17.16 -10.36 -1.08
CA SER A 58 -18.62 -10.29 -1.06
C SER A 58 -19.11 -8.84 -0.99
N HIS A 59 -20.30 -8.58 -1.55
CA HIS A 59 -20.91 -7.24 -1.48
C HIS A 59 -21.08 -6.75 -0.04
N GLN A 60 -21.40 -7.66 0.89
CA GLN A 60 -21.58 -7.33 2.30
C GLN A 60 -20.25 -6.96 2.98
N LEU A 61 -19.15 -7.65 2.65
CA LEU A 61 -17.82 -7.27 3.12
C LEU A 61 -17.46 -5.87 2.61
N ILE A 62 -17.68 -5.59 1.33
CA ILE A 62 -17.41 -4.27 0.75
C ILE A 62 -18.24 -3.20 1.48
N ARG A 63 -19.54 -3.44 1.68
CA ARG A 63 -20.40 -2.52 2.43
C ARG A 63 -19.88 -2.28 3.83
N LEU A 64 -19.51 -3.33 4.56
CA LEU A 64 -18.96 -3.21 5.91
C LEU A 64 -17.68 -2.37 5.91
N LEU A 65 -16.80 -2.56 4.91
CA LEU A 65 -15.58 -1.78 4.77
C LEU A 65 -15.85 -0.30 4.43
N LEU A 66 -16.87 -0.02 3.62
CA LEU A 66 -17.18 1.33 3.15
C LEU A 66 -18.11 2.11 4.08
N THR A 67 -18.90 1.43 4.90
CA THR A 67 -19.89 2.06 5.80
C THR A 67 -19.21 2.63 7.06
N GLY A 68 -17.90 2.44 7.20
CA GLY A 68 -17.05 3.21 8.13
C GLY A 68 -17.46 3.02 9.58
N ASN A 69 -17.01 1.93 10.19
CA ASN A 69 -16.98 1.85 11.64
C ASN A 69 -15.57 2.25 12.10
N ASP A 70 -15.39 2.89 13.25
CA ASP A 70 -14.10 3.38 13.74
C ASP A 70 -12.98 2.30 13.69
N LYS A 71 -13.39 1.04 13.86
CA LYS A 71 -12.51 -0.14 13.78
C LYS A 71 -11.99 -0.42 12.36
N VAL A 72 -12.78 -0.16 11.33
CA VAL A 72 -12.40 -0.35 9.93
C VAL A 72 -11.49 0.78 9.45
N GLU A 73 -11.77 2.02 9.86
CA GLU A 73 -10.93 3.17 9.52
C GLU A 73 -9.49 2.95 10.01
N SER A 74 -9.32 2.44 11.24
CA SER A 74 -8.00 2.11 11.79
C SER A 74 -7.23 1.01 11.03
N VAL A 75 -7.94 0.13 10.31
CA VAL A 75 -7.33 -0.94 9.49
C VAL A 75 -6.90 -0.42 8.12
N LEU A 76 -7.59 0.61 7.61
CA LEU A 76 -7.30 1.24 6.32
C LEU A 76 -6.33 2.41 6.45
N ASP A 77 -5.85 2.70 7.66
CA ASP A 77 -4.93 3.80 7.89
C ASP A 77 -3.70 3.70 6.99
N PRO A 78 -3.35 4.78 6.28
CA PRO A 78 -2.21 4.77 5.39
C PRO A 78 -0.93 4.55 6.20
N ARG A 79 -0.19 3.49 5.83
CA ARG A 79 1.08 3.13 6.48
C ARG A 79 2.16 4.22 6.37
N TRP A 80 2.05 5.10 5.39
CA TRP A 80 3.04 6.12 5.07
C TRP A 80 2.41 7.51 5.18
N LEU A 81 2.35 8.03 6.41
CA LEU A 81 1.93 9.41 6.69
C LEU A 81 3.13 10.36 6.72
N PRO A 82 2.91 11.67 6.47
CA PRO A 82 3.94 12.69 6.69
C PRO A 82 4.45 12.66 8.13
N MET A 83 5.75 12.84 8.32
CA MET A 83 6.33 12.93 9.66
C MET A 83 5.98 14.26 10.33
N VAL A 84 5.70 14.20 11.63
CA VAL A 84 5.51 15.37 12.50
C VAL A 84 6.84 15.91 13.07
N VAL A 85 7.92 15.17 12.86
CA VAL A 85 9.30 15.54 13.21
C VAL A 85 10.15 15.61 11.94
N ARG A 86 11.33 16.21 12.05
CA ARG A 86 12.27 16.27 10.94
C ARG A 86 12.65 14.86 10.46
N PRO A 87 12.68 14.62 9.14
CA PRO A 87 13.12 13.34 8.59
C PRO A 87 14.61 13.11 8.90
N LEU A 88 15.01 11.84 8.91
CA LEU A 88 16.43 11.48 8.99
C LEU A 88 17.13 11.82 7.68
N PRO A 89 18.40 12.29 7.73
CA PRO A 89 19.16 12.57 6.53
C PRO A 89 19.39 11.28 5.72
N TRP A 90 19.44 11.42 4.40
CA TRP A 90 19.74 10.33 3.48
C TRP A 90 21.22 9.95 3.56
N GLN A 91 21.50 8.69 3.90
CA GLN A 91 22.86 8.16 4.04
C GLN A 91 23.09 6.86 3.27
N ASP A 92 22.02 6.11 2.97
CA ASP A 92 22.08 4.86 2.24
C ASP A 92 20.97 4.83 1.19
N TRP A 93 21.27 4.29 0.01
CA TRP A 93 20.29 4.11 -1.06
C TRP A 93 19.16 3.16 -0.63
N ARG A 94 19.44 2.27 0.32
CA ARG A 94 18.49 1.26 0.82
C ARG A 94 17.53 1.78 1.89
N GLY A 95 17.78 2.96 2.45
CA GLY A 95 16.91 3.51 3.49
C GLY A 95 17.33 4.89 3.98
N GLY A 96 16.35 5.78 4.10
CA GLY A 96 16.48 7.11 4.68
C GLY A 96 15.12 7.75 4.93
N ALA A 97 15.09 9.04 5.26
CA ALA A 97 13.90 9.86 5.52
C ALA A 97 13.03 9.48 6.75
N LEU A 98 12.70 8.20 6.97
CA LEU A 98 11.84 7.77 8.10
C LEU A 98 12.66 7.15 9.24
N LEU A 99 12.13 7.24 10.47
CA LEU A 99 12.82 6.80 11.69
C LEU A 99 13.04 5.29 11.81
N LEU A 100 12.13 4.47 11.26
CA LEU A 100 12.15 3.01 11.41
C LEU A 100 12.51 2.30 10.11
N ARG A 101 11.56 2.25 9.18
CA ARG A 101 11.78 1.72 7.83
C ARG A 101 11.56 2.81 6.81
N GLY A 102 12.66 3.40 6.36
CA GLY A 102 12.68 4.35 5.26
C GLY A 102 12.33 3.71 3.92
N PRO A 103 11.74 4.48 3.00
CA PRO A 103 11.72 4.08 1.61
C PRO A 103 13.16 4.02 1.06
N ARG A 104 13.31 3.26 -0.03
CA ARG A 104 14.54 3.27 -0.83
C ARG A 104 14.59 4.52 -1.71
N VAL A 105 15.79 4.96 -2.06
CA VAL A 105 16.00 6.16 -2.88
C VAL A 105 15.34 6.02 -4.26
N VAL A 106 15.50 4.87 -4.90
CA VAL A 106 14.84 4.55 -6.17
C VAL A 106 13.64 3.65 -5.92
N ARG A 107 12.49 4.02 -6.50
CA ARG A 107 11.26 3.23 -6.47
C ARG A 107 11.22 2.29 -7.67
N GLY A 108 10.95 1.01 -7.43
CA GLY A 108 10.79 0.00 -8.49
C GLY A 108 12.07 -0.26 -9.27
N TYR A 109 13.04 -0.92 -8.64
CA TYR A 109 14.30 -1.32 -9.27
C TYR A 109 14.40 -2.85 -9.40
N ASP A 110 15.11 -3.30 -10.43
CA ASP A 110 15.47 -4.71 -10.61
C ASP A 110 16.80 -5.06 -9.93
N ALA A 111 17.18 -6.34 -9.92
CA ALA A 111 18.42 -6.79 -9.28
C ALA A 111 19.66 -6.08 -9.84
N ARG A 112 19.70 -5.84 -11.14
CA ARG A 112 20.84 -5.20 -11.81
C ARG A 112 20.97 -3.72 -11.41
N GLN A 113 19.85 -3.01 -11.31
CA GLN A 113 19.81 -1.64 -10.83
C GLN A 113 20.19 -1.55 -9.35
N ALA A 114 19.85 -2.57 -8.55
CA ALA A 114 20.31 -2.67 -7.16
C ALA A 114 21.85 -2.71 -7.08
N ASP A 115 22.47 -3.56 -7.90
CA ASP A 115 23.93 -3.71 -7.94
C ASP A 115 24.60 -2.44 -8.45
N MET A 116 24.02 -1.79 -9.47
CA MET A 116 24.50 -0.50 -9.98
C MET A 116 24.43 0.60 -8.92
N MET A 117 23.35 0.67 -8.14
CA MET A 117 23.24 1.62 -7.03
C MET A 117 24.25 1.31 -5.92
N ALA A 118 24.47 0.05 -5.60
CA ALA A 118 25.49 -0.34 -4.63
C ALA A 118 26.89 0.12 -5.09
N ALA A 119 27.25 -0.15 -6.34
CA ALA A 119 28.53 0.29 -6.91
C ALA A 119 28.66 1.82 -6.95
N ALA A 120 27.59 2.54 -7.33
CA ALA A 120 27.59 4.01 -7.35
C ALA A 120 27.72 4.63 -5.95
N GLN A 121 27.12 4.00 -4.93
CA GLN A 121 27.27 4.41 -3.53
C GLN A 121 28.70 4.19 -3.04
N GLU A 122 29.30 3.03 -3.34
CA GLU A 122 30.70 2.73 -3.00
C GLU A 122 31.67 3.70 -3.70
N ALA A 123 31.33 4.14 -4.92
CA ALA A 123 32.07 5.16 -5.65
C ALA A 123 31.84 6.60 -5.16
N GLY A 124 31.01 6.84 -4.13
CA GLY A 124 30.74 8.17 -3.57
C GLY A 124 29.91 9.09 -4.48
N GLN A 125 29.19 8.54 -5.46
CA GLN A 125 28.46 9.34 -6.46
C GLN A 125 27.11 9.88 -5.95
N PHE A 126 26.66 9.46 -4.77
CA PHE A 126 25.36 9.85 -4.22
C PHE A 126 25.37 11.07 -3.28
N ASP A 127 26.53 11.63 -2.95
CA ASP A 127 26.62 12.75 -1.99
C ASP A 127 25.74 13.95 -2.39
N THR A 128 25.82 14.36 -3.66
CA THR A 128 25.00 15.47 -4.19
C THR A 128 23.51 15.11 -4.19
N LEU A 129 23.18 13.86 -4.50
CA LEU A 129 21.81 13.37 -4.50
C LEU A 129 21.22 13.39 -3.09
N TYR A 130 21.94 12.89 -2.09
CA TYR A 130 21.50 12.87 -0.70
C TYR A 130 21.28 14.26 -0.15
N ARG A 131 22.20 15.20 -0.41
CA ARG A 131 22.02 16.60 -0.01
C ARG A 131 20.78 17.23 -0.64
N ALA A 132 20.52 16.96 -1.92
CA ALA A 132 19.31 17.46 -2.58
C ALA A 132 18.03 16.87 -1.96
N LEU A 133 18.03 15.56 -1.68
CA LEU A 133 16.90 14.89 -1.03
C LEU A 133 16.69 15.38 0.42
N ASP A 134 17.75 15.68 1.16
CA ASP A 134 17.69 16.27 2.50
C ASP A 134 17.04 17.65 2.46
N VAL A 135 17.42 18.50 1.51
CA VAL A 135 16.80 19.83 1.34
C VAL A 135 15.30 19.72 1.03
N LEU A 136 14.93 18.84 0.10
CA LEU A 136 13.52 18.63 -0.27
C LEU A 136 12.71 18.07 0.90
N SER A 137 13.24 17.06 1.60
CA SER A 137 12.53 16.39 2.70
C SER A 137 12.42 17.24 3.96
N ASN A 138 13.39 18.13 4.21
CA ASN A 138 13.39 19.04 5.36
C ASN A 138 12.46 20.26 5.17
N THR A 139 11.81 20.39 4.02
CA THR A 139 10.84 21.48 3.79
C THR A 139 9.60 21.25 4.66
N SER A 140 9.33 22.18 5.58
CA SER A 140 8.18 22.09 6.49
C SER A 140 6.87 22.45 5.78
N TRP A 141 5.88 21.57 5.87
CA TRP A 141 4.55 21.79 5.32
C TRP A 141 3.53 22.08 6.42
N ARG A 142 2.52 22.89 6.09
CA ARG A 142 1.38 23.14 6.97
C ARG A 142 0.09 23.13 6.15
N ILE A 143 -0.95 22.54 6.71
CA ILE A 143 -2.28 22.53 6.11
C ILE A 143 -2.85 23.96 6.08
N ASN A 144 -3.29 24.40 4.91
CA ASN A 144 -4.02 25.65 4.76
C ASN A 144 -5.47 25.48 5.26
N LYS A 145 -5.72 25.91 6.50
CA LYS A 145 -7.04 25.78 7.15
C LYS A 145 -8.16 26.43 6.37
N ARG A 146 -7.94 27.61 5.77
CA ARG A 146 -8.98 28.33 5.02
C ARG A 146 -9.46 27.54 3.80
N VAL A 147 -8.53 26.94 3.06
CA VAL A 147 -8.85 26.09 1.90
C VAL A 147 -9.49 24.79 2.37
N LEU A 148 -8.97 24.19 3.44
CA LEU A 148 -9.54 22.98 4.01
C LEU A 148 -10.99 23.19 4.45
N ASP A 149 -11.30 24.31 5.10
CA ASP A 149 -12.67 24.63 5.56
C ASP A 149 -13.64 24.80 4.38
N VAL A 150 -13.20 25.43 3.28
CA VAL A 150 -13.98 25.52 2.04
C VAL A 150 -14.25 24.12 1.49
N MET A 151 -13.20 23.29 1.35
CA MET A 151 -13.35 21.92 0.85
C MET A 151 -14.27 21.08 1.74
N HIS A 152 -14.21 21.24 3.06
CA HIS A 152 -15.12 20.56 3.98
C HIS A 152 -16.58 21.01 3.80
N ARG A 153 -16.83 22.31 3.62
CA ARG A 153 -18.20 22.80 3.34
C ARG A 153 -18.74 22.24 2.02
N LEU A 154 -17.93 22.28 0.96
CA LEU A 154 -18.29 21.72 -0.34
C LEU A 154 -18.58 20.22 -0.26
N TRP A 155 -17.72 19.47 0.43
CA TRP A 155 -17.89 18.03 0.62
C TRP A 155 -19.19 17.71 1.36
N ARG A 156 -19.49 18.43 2.46
CA ARG A 156 -20.74 18.27 3.22
C ARG A 156 -21.97 18.70 2.42
N GLY A 157 -21.82 19.68 1.52
CA GLY A 157 -22.87 20.14 0.60
C GLY A 157 -23.05 19.26 -0.64
N GLY A 158 -22.43 18.08 -0.71
CA GLY A 158 -22.57 17.17 -1.86
C GLY A 158 -21.80 17.61 -3.11
N GLY A 159 -20.87 18.56 -2.97
CA GLY A 159 -20.05 19.07 -4.07
C GLY A 159 -20.59 20.34 -4.75
N GLU A 160 -21.73 20.86 -4.32
CA GLU A 160 -22.26 22.12 -4.84
C GLU A 160 -21.54 23.30 -4.19
N ALA A 161 -20.73 24.00 -4.99
CA ALA A 161 -20.21 25.31 -4.66
C ALA A 161 -21.31 26.35 -4.87
N THR A 162 -22.26 26.43 -3.93
CA THR A 162 -23.15 27.59 -3.88
C THR A 162 -22.33 28.84 -3.52
N PRO A 163 -22.51 29.96 -4.25
CA PRO A 163 -21.80 31.20 -4.01
C PRO A 163 -22.15 31.86 -2.67
#